data_AF-A0A3P7LP73-F1
#
_entry.id   AF-A0A3P7LP73-F1
#
_cell.length_a   1.000
_cell.length_b   1.000
_cell.length_c   1.000
_cell.angle_alpha   90.00
_cell.angle_beta   90.00
_cell.angle_gamma   90.00
#
_symmetry.space_group_name_H-M   'P 1'
#
loop_
_entity.id
_entity.type
_entity.pdbx_description
1 polymer ?
#
loop_
_entity_poly.entity_id
_entity_poly.type
_entity_poly.pdbx_seq_one_letter_code
_entity_poly.pdbx_strand_id
1 'polypeptide(L)'
;MEVIRFLADRISALFGVSVPPYHFIHVLDNKTNVTRLVTGPITFYRKSHEKILNLAQRMITVTPKEYCIISNPVKTDENNEVVVDDLGQTPLAYGDLEYRFTQPSFPLYPGEEIMQEVTTLTVLGQNKAILLSAMVAFKSDDGVDHVAGEQWLFEGPGVYRPRKEVEVLSTRAAQIIYPNSALLLRALADFKDKDDRKHVYGEEWLVKSVGAYMVGAYEEVVDVIQAYHLDEKTALHVKAKRTHVDDFGKRRRHGEEWLITHLDAESHIPSVDEEVVQVVSPIVLSSNTYCVLCDPVDDKGVPKIGKKVLIQGEKAFFLMPGECLDDGIKNVYVLGQNEGIILRAMESFQDGNTVGLSRFFIL
;
A
#
# COMPACT_ATOMS: atom_id res chain seq x y z
N MET A 1 -8.58 -33.35 39.86
CA MET A 1 -7.59 -34.38 39.46
C MET A 1 -8.16 -35.80 39.52
N GLU A 2 -8.76 -36.24 40.64
CA GLU A 2 -9.16 -37.65 40.84
C GLU A 2 -10.11 -38.20 39.78
N VAL A 3 -11.11 -37.43 39.32
CA VAL A 3 -12.08 -37.87 38.29
C VAL A 3 -11.39 -38.32 36.99
N ILE A 4 -10.33 -37.63 36.57
CA ILE A 4 -9.56 -37.98 35.36
C ILE A 4 -8.79 -39.28 35.58
N ARG A 5 -8.19 -39.48 36.76
CA ARG A 5 -7.51 -40.74 37.12
C ARG A 5 -8.51 -41.91 37.18
N PHE A 6 -9.67 -41.72 37.80
CA PHE A 6 -10.72 -42.74 37.89
C PHE A 6 -11.27 -43.17 36.52
N LEU A 7 -11.37 -42.23 35.56
CA LEU A 7 -11.71 -42.54 34.17
C LEU A 7 -10.58 -43.30 33.47
N ALA A 8 -9.33 -42.84 33.59
CA ALA A 8 -8.17 -43.52 32.99
C ALA A 8 -7.99 -44.96 33.51
N ASP A 9 -8.16 -45.19 34.81
CA ASP A 9 -8.08 -46.53 35.40
C ASP A 9 -9.22 -47.42 34.88
N ARG A 10 -10.46 -46.91 34.80
CA ARG A 10 -11.59 -47.64 34.20
C ARG A 10 -11.38 -47.99 32.73
N ILE A 11 -10.86 -47.06 31.91
CA ILE A 11 -10.54 -47.31 30.49
C ILE A 11 -9.48 -48.41 30.38
N SER A 12 -8.46 -48.35 31.24
CA SER A 12 -7.36 -49.32 31.22
C SER A 12 -7.73 -50.72 31.73
N ALA A 13 -8.87 -50.86 32.40
CA ALA A 13 -9.43 -52.13 32.86
C ALA A 13 -10.27 -52.85 31.79
N LEU A 14 -10.56 -52.22 30.65
CA LEU A 14 -11.35 -52.81 29.56
C LEU A 14 -10.62 -54.02 28.94
N PHE A 15 -11.26 -55.19 28.99
CA PHE A 15 -10.73 -56.43 28.40
C PHE A 15 -10.70 -56.40 26.87
N GLY A 16 -11.65 -55.71 26.26
CA GLY A 16 -11.66 -55.43 24.83
C GLY A 16 -12.50 -54.19 24.50
N VAL A 17 -12.22 -53.58 23.36
CA VAL A 17 -12.85 -52.35 22.86
C VAL A 17 -13.18 -52.53 21.39
N SER A 18 -14.44 -52.26 21.02
CA SER A 18 -14.80 -52.11 19.60
C SER A 18 -14.27 -50.77 19.10
N VAL A 19 -13.44 -50.81 18.07
CA VAL A 19 -12.93 -49.63 17.36
C VAL A 19 -13.65 -49.56 16.01
N PRO A 20 -14.67 -48.68 15.84
CA PRO A 20 -15.45 -48.62 14.61
C PRO A 20 -14.63 -48.12 13.40
N PRO A 21 -15.17 -48.17 12.17
CA PRO A 21 -14.58 -47.48 11.02
C PRO A 21 -14.29 -46.01 11.34
N TYR A 22 -13.17 -45.48 10.84
CA TYR A 22 -12.70 -44.11 11.10
C TYR A 22 -12.55 -43.75 12.59
N HIS A 23 -12.21 -44.72 13.43
CA HIS A 23 -11.82 -44.51 14.82
C HIS A 23 -10.45 -45.14 15.12
N PHE A 24 -9.82 -44.69 16.21
CA PHE A 24 -8.55 -45.22 16.70
C PHE A 24 -8.48 -45.28 18.23
N ILE A 25 -7.55 -46.09 18.73
CA ILE A 25 -7.11 -46.12 20.14
C ILE A 25 -5.57 -46.17 20.21
N HIS A 26 -5.02 -45.84 21.36
CA HIS A 26 -3.62 -45.98 21.74
C HIS A 26 -3.49 -47.11 22.77
N VAL A 27 -2.53 -48.00 22.54
CA VAL A 27 -2.27 -49.18 23.37
C VAL A 27 -0.81 -49.20 23.78
N LEU A 28 -0.55 -49.14 25.08
CA LEU A 28 0.77 -49.32 25.68
C LEU A 28 1.05 -50.81 25.91
N ASP A 29 2.19 -51.32 25.43
CA ASP A 29 2.73 -52.61 25.86
C ASP A 29 3.68 -52.39 27.04
N ASN A 30 3.35 -52.93 28.23
CA ASN A 30 4.14 -52.77 29.44
C ASN A 30 5.47 -53.58 29.44
N LYS A 31 5.73 -54.42 28.42
CA LYS A 31 7.02 -55.14 28.28
C LYS A 31 8.08 -54.30 27.56
N THR A 32 7.68 -53.62 26.49
CA THR A 32 8.56 -52.74 25.69
C THR A 32 8.47 -51.28 26.12
N ASN A 33 7.43 -50.94 26.91
CA ASN A 33 7.02 -49.58 27.25
C ASN A 33 6.61 -48.72 26.02
N VAL A 34 6.37 -49.37 24.87
CA VAL A 34 5.96 -48.69 23.63
C VAL A 34 4.45 -48.49 23.60
N THR A 35 4.02 -47.27 23.35
CA THR A 35 2.63 -46.97 22.99
C THR A 35 2.49 -46.97 21.48
N ARG A 36 1.56 -47.77 20.97
CA ARG A 36 1.26 -47.87 19.54
C ARG A 36 -0.18 -47.45 19.23
N LEU A 37 -0.39 -47.04 17.98
CA LEU A 37 -1.69 -46.77 17.39
C LEU A 37 -2.40 -48.08 16.99
N VAL A 38 -3.73 -48.13 17.15
CA VAL A 38 -4.60 -49.18 16.59
C VAL A 38 -5.81 -48.51 15.95
N THR A 39 -6.03 -48.74 14.67
CA THR A 39 -7.13 -48.18 13.87
C THR A 39 -8.26 -49.20 13.65
N GLY A 40 -9.49 -48.72 13.51
CA GLY A 40 -10.65 -49.55 13.17
C GLY A 40 -10.86 -49.72 11.65
N PRO A 41 -11.72 -50.66 11.21
CA PRO A 41 -12.66 -51.43 12.02
C PRO A 41 -12.06 -52.70 12.64
N ILE A 42 -11.99 -52.77 13.98
CA ILE A 42 -11.54 -53.97 14.70
C ILE A 42 -12.12 -54.01 16.12
N THR A 43 -12.50 -55.21 16.61
CA THR A 43 -12.67 -55.42 18.06
C THR A 43 -11.31 -55.76 18.65
N PHE A 44 -10.66 -54.77 19.26
CA PHE A 44 -9.36 -54.97 19.90
C PHE A 44 -9.53 -55.69 21.24
N TYR A 45 -8.80 -56.80 21.43
CA TYR A 45 -8.74 -57.53 22.70
C TYR A 45 -7.35 -57.36 23.33
N ARG A 46 -7.32 -56.88 24.57
CA ARG A 46 -6.10 -56.57 25.32
C ARG A 46 -5.43 -57.86 25.81
N LYS A 47 -4.13 -58.03 25.55
CA LYS A 47 -3.30 -59.07 26.18
C LYS A 47 -2.97 -58.68 27.63
N SER A 48 -2.53 -59.65 28.43
CA SER A 48 -2.16 -59.46 29.85
C SER A 48 -1.13 -58.36 30.14
N HIS A 49 -0.32 -57.99 29.15
CA HIS A 49 0.74 -56.99 29.23
C HIS A 49 0.37 -55.65 28.58
N GLU A 50 -0.83 -55.51 27.99
CA GLU A 50 -1.23 -54.32 27.26
C GLU A 50 -2.17 -53.43 28.09
N LYS A 51 -2.07 -52.11 27.92
CA LYS A 51 -2.92 -51.11 28.58
C LYS A 51 -3.55 -50.20 27.52
N ILE A 52 -4.88 -50.20 27.42
CA ILE A 52 -5.62 -49.25 26.58
C ILE A 52 -5.58 -47.89 27.30
N LEU A 53 -5.20 -46.82 26.59
CA LEU A 53 -4.99 -45.49 27.20
C LEU A 53 -6.20 -44.56 27.03
N ASN A 54 -6.89 -44.66 25.90
CA ASN A 54 -8.06 -43.85 25.52
C ASN A 54 -9.23 -44.75 25.08
N LEU A 55 -10.44 -44.19 25.08
CA LEU A 55 -11.58 -44.78 24.37
C LEU A 55 -11.42 -44.57 22.86
N ALA A 56 -12.20 -45.28 22.03
CA ALA A 56 -12.18 -45.12 20.58
C ALA A 56 -12.50 -43.67 20.17
N GLN A 57 -11.47 -42.92 19.77
CA GLN A 57 -11.57 -41.55 19.28
C GLN A 57 -11.84 -41.55 17.78
N ARG A 58 -12.58 -40.56 17.28
CA ARG A 58 -12.81 -40.40 15.83
C ARG A 58 -11.54 -39.88 15.16
N MET A 59 -11.24 -40.40 13.97
CA MET A 59 -10.21 -39.84 13.09
C MET A 59 -10.57 -38.41 12.67
N ILE A 60 -9.57 -37.56 12.56
CA ILE A 60 -9.69 -36.20 12.06
C ILE A 60 -10.00 -36.28 10.56
N THR A 61 -10.92 -35.45 10.09
CA THR A 61 -11.30 -35.35 8.68
C THR A 61 -11.21 -33.88 8.29
N VAL A 62 -10.46 -33.57 7.23
CA VAL A 62 -10.21 -32.20 6.76
C VAL A 62 -10.73 -32.08 5.33
N THR A 63 -11.72 -31.24 5.08
CA THR A 63 -12.29 -31.07 3.73
C THR A 63 -11.38 -30.18 2.85
N PRO A 64 -11.59 -30.14 1.51
CA PRO A 64 -10.78 -29.32 0.59
C PRO A 64 -10.79 -27.80 0.81
N LYS A 65 -11.51 -27.29 1.83
CA LYS A 65 -11.55 -25.88 2.22
C LYS A 65 -11.03 -25.64 3.64
N GLU A 66 -10.43 -26.65 4.26
CA GLU A 66 -10.02 -26.62 5.67
C GLU A 66 -8.55 -27.06 5.85
N TYR A 67 -8.05 -26.82 7.05
CA TYR A 67 -6.78 -27.34 7.57
C TYR A 67 -6.90 -27.53 9.09
N CYS A 68 -5.94 -28.24 9.69
CA CYS A 68 -5.70 -28.22 11.13
C CYS A 68 -4.19 -28.17 11.39
N ILE A 69 -3.78 -27.81 12.61
CA ILE A 69 -2.36 -27.79 12.99
C ILE A 69 -2.12 -28.84 14.06
N ILE A 70 -1.20 -29.75 13.79
CA ILE A 70 -0.72 -30.77 14.73
C ILE A 70 0.62 -30.33 15.31
N SER A 71 0.80 -30.47 16.61
CA SER A 71 2.08 -30.27 17.31
C SER A 71 2.73 -31.61 17.65
N ASN A 72 4.06 -31.61 17.66
CA ASN A 72 4.89 -32.82 17.77
C ASN A 72 4.53 -33.88 16.70
N PRO A 73 4.46 -33.52 15.41
CA PRO A 73 4.02 -34.43 14.36
C PRO A 73 4.93 -35.66 14.25
N VAL A 74 4.36 -36.79 13.82
CA VAL A 74 5.12 -38.00 13.56
C VAL A 74 6.13 -37.80 12.42
N LYS A 75 7.33 -38.38 12.54
CA LYS A 75 8.34 -38.32 11.48
C LYS A 75 7.97 -39.23 10.32
N THR A 76 8.02 -38.68 9.10
CA THR A 76 7.87 -39.44 7.86
C THR A 76 9.21 -39.62 7.14
N ASP A 77 9.25 -40.55 6.20
CA ASP A 77 10.35 -40.75 5.26
C ASP A 77 10.20 -39.89 3.98
N GLU A 78 11.06 -40.12 2.99
CA GLU A 78 11.02 -39.43 1.69
C GLU A 78 9.76 -39.73 0.85
N ASN A 79 8.99 -40.77 1.20
CA ASN A 79 7.74 -41.17 0.55
C ASN A 79 6.49 -40.63 1.29
N ASN A 80 6.67 -39.87 2.37
CA ASN A 80 5.64 -39.51 3.36
C ASN A 80 5.04 -40.72 4.11
N GLU A 81 5.71 -41.87 4.15
CA GLU A 81 5.34 -42.99 5.02
C GLU A 81 5.87 -42.77 6.45
N VAL A 82 5.13 -43.23 7.45
CA VAL A 82 5.48 -43.01 8.86
C VAL A 82 6.65 -43.90 9.27
N VAL A 83 7.72 -43.27 9.77
CA VAL A 83 8.89 -43.98 10.30
C VAL A 83 8.49 -44.72 11.58
N VAL A 84 9.01 -45.94 11.73
CA VAL A 84 8.87 -46.76 12.94
C VAL A 84 10.27 -47.22 13.36
N ASP A 85 10.57 -47.16 14.65
CA ASP A 85 11.87 -47.61 15.19
C ASP A 85 11.93 -49.12 15.44
N ASP A 86 13.12 -49.62 15.81
CA ASP A 86 13.38 -51.04 16.11
C ASP A 86 12.51 -51.63 17.23
N LEU A 87 11.85 -50.79 18.04
CA LEU A 87 10.97 -51.18 19.14
C LEU A 87 9.47 -51.14 18.76
N GLY A 88 9.15 -50.64 17.56
CA GLY A 88 7.78 -50.46 17.09
C GLY A 88 7.15 -49.13 17.51
N GLN A 89 7.93 -48.15 17.96
CA GLN A 89 7.46 -46.82 18.30
C GLN A 89 7.59 -45.86 17.10
N THR A 90 6.62 -44.97 16.95
CA THR A 90 6.62 -43.89 15.95
C THR A 90 7.30 -42.64 16.54
N PRO A 91 8.49 -42.23 16.08
CA PRO A 91 9.21 -41.09 16.64
C PRO A 91 8.58 -39.77 16.19
N LEU A 92 8.52 -38.80 17.10
CA LEU A 92 7.92 -37.48 16.85
C LEU A 92 8.98 -36.39 16.61
N ALA A 93 8.62 -35.38 15.83
CA ALA A 93 9.36 -34.12 15.71
C ALA A 93 8.94 -33.18 16.84
N TYR A 94 9.41 -33.45 18.06
CA TYR A 94 9.08 -32.65 19.25
C TYR A 94 9.41 -31.16 19.07
N GLY A 95 8.44 -30.30 19.36
CA GLY A 95 8.55 -28.85 19.19
C GLY A 95 8.30 -28.34 17.76
N ASP A 96 8.07 -29.21 16.78
CA ASP A 96 7.68 -28.84 15.42
C ASP A 96 6.14 -28.84 15.24
N LEU A 97 5.68 -28.23 14.15
CA LEU A 97 4.28 -28.10 13.75
C LEU A 97 4.06 -28.66 12.34
N GLU A 98 2.91 -29.30 12.12
CA GLU A 98 2.46 -29.78 10.81
C GLU A 98 1.07 -29.23 10.47
N TYR A 99 0.94 -28.66 9.27
CA TYR A 99 -0.31 -28.12 8.75
C TYR A 99 -0.99 -29.18 7.87
N ARG A 100 -1.93 -29.94 8.43
CA ARG A 100 -2.64 -31.02 7.73
C ARG A 100 -3.82 -30.44 6.95
N PHE A 101 -3.69 -30.44 5.62
CA PHE A 101 -4.74 -30.06 4.66
C PHE A 101 -5.66 -31.26 4.33
N THR A 102 -6.43 -31.18 3.23
CA THR A 102 -7.34 -32.25 2.84
C THR A 102 -6.61 -33.53 2.42
N GLN A 103 -6.92 -34.62 3.12
CA GLN A 103 -6.35 -35.96 2.94
C GLN A 103 -7.34 -37.00 3.51
N PRO A 104 -7.13 -38.31 3.30
CA PRO A 104 -7.95 -39.34 3.94
C PRO A 104 -8.01 -39.17 5.46
N SER A 105 -9.15 -39.48 6.08
CA SER A 105 -9.36 -39.30 7.52
C SER A 105 -8.28 -40.00 8.34
N PHE A 106 -7.57 -39.26 9.18
CA PHE A 106 -6.35 -39.70 9.84
C PHE A 106 -6.48 -39.74 11.37
N PRO A 107 -5.84 -40.72 12.05
CA PRO A 107 -5.71 -40.72 13.49
C PRO A 107 -4.62 -39.76 13.97
N LEU A 108 -4.57 -39.50 15.27
CA LEU A 108 -3.38 -38.92 15.91
C LEU A 108 -2.46 -40.04 16.39
N TYR A 109 -1.16 -39.90 16.17
CA TYR A 109 -0.15 -40.82 16.73
C TYR A 109 0.07 -40.57 18.23
N PRO A 110 0.61 -41.54 19.00
CA PRO A 110 0.80 -41.38 20.44
C PRO A 110 1.77 -40.23 20.77
N GLY A 111 1.24 -39.10 21.25
CA GLY A 111 1.98 -37.88 21.58
C GLY A 111 1.86 -36.75 20.56
N GLU A 112 1.16 -36.97 19.43
CA GLU A 112 0.66 -35.86 18.61
C GLU A 112 -0.50 -35.17 19.33
N GLU A 113 -0.51 -33.85 19.37
CA GLU A 113 -1.61 -33.05 19.92
C GLU A 113 -2.16 -32.10 18.85
N ILE A 114 -3.49 -31.98 18.75
CA ILE A 114 -4.12 -31.02 17.84
C ILE A 114 -4.06 -29.62 18.46
N MET A 115 -3.15 -28.79 17.95
CA MET A 115 -2.92 -27.42 18.45
C MET A 115 -4.01 -26.46 17.95
N GLN A 116 -4.51 -26.68 16.73
CA GLN A 116 -5.65 -25.96 16.18
C GLN A 116 -6.63 -26.94 15.53
N GLU A 117 -7.89 -26.90 15.96
CA GLU A 117 -8.97 -27.71 15.39
C GLU A 117 -9.23 -27.39 13.91
N VAL A 118 -10.00 -28.26 13.23
CA VAL A 118 -10.30 -28.15 11.80
C VAL A 118 -10.95 -26.79 11.50
N THR A 119 -10.20 -25.94 10.80
CA THR A 119 -10.50 -24.52 10.55
C THR A 119 -10.55 -24.27 9.04
N THR A 120 -11.41 -23.37 8.58
CA THR A 120 -11.49 -23.02 7.16
C THR A 120 -10.28 -22.20 6.69
N LEU A 121 -9.81 -22.49 5.47
CA LEU A 121 -8.75 -21.73 4.80
C LEU A 121 -9.21 -20.29 4.49
N THR A 122 -8.28 -19.34 4.58
CA THR A 122 -8.57 -17.92 4.33
C THR A 122 -8.78 -17.67 2.84
N VAL A 123 -10.03 -17.45 2.43
CA VAL A 123 -10.39 -17.08 1.05
C VAL A 123 -10.36 -15.57 0.88
N LEU A 124 -9.55 -15.08 -0.05
CA LEU A 124 -9.52 -13.66 -0.43
C LEU A 124 -10.23 -13.46 -1.77
N GLY A 125 -11.10 -12.46 -1.81
CA GLY A 125 -11.68 -11.95 -3.06
C GLY A 125 -10.76 -10.95 -3.74
N GLN A 126 -11.21 -10.40 -4.87
CA GLN A 126 -10.57 -9.24 -5.51
C GLN A 126 -10.45 -8.06 -4.52
N ASN A 127 -9.44 -7.21 -4.74
CA ASN A 127 -9.18 -5.99 -3.95
C ASN A 127 -8.94 -6.26 -2.44
N LYS A 128 -8.56 -7.48 -2.06
CA LYS A 128 -8.12 -7.85 -0.71
C LYS A 128 -6.77 -8.56 -0.77
N ALA A 129 -5.96 -8.36 0.27
CA ALA A 129 -4.70 -9.05 0.48
C ALA A 129 -4.55 -9.43 1.96
N ILE A 130 -3.57 -10.27 2.26
CA ILE A 130 -2.99 -10.40 3.60
C ILE A 130 -1.52 -10.03 3.54
N LEU A 131 -1.07 -9.30 4.56
CA LEU A 131 0.34 -9.03 4.82
C LEU A 131 0.91 -10.25 5.55
N LEU A 132 1.91 -10.86 4.94
CA LEU A 132 2.62 -12.03 5.45
C LEU A 132 4.02 -11.61 5.91
N SER A 133 4.59 -12.35 6.85
CA SER A 133 5.97 -12.19 7.31
C SER A 133 6.66 -13.54 7.49
N ALA A 134 7.89 -13.67 7.03
CA ALA A 134 8.70 -14.87 7.26
C ALA A 134 9.27 -14.88 8.69
N MET A 135 8.88 -15.84 9.51
CA MET A 135 9.45 -16.02 10.86
C MET A 135 10.86 -16.63 10.81
N VAL A 136 11.13 -17.44 9.78
CA VAL A 136 12.43 -18.07 9.48
C VAL A 136 12.69 -17.98 7.98
N ALA A 137 13.95 -18.11 7.54
CA ALA A 137 14.26 -18.19 6.12
C ALA A 137 13.81 -19.54 5.55
N PHE A 138 13.11 -19.53 4.41
CA PHE A 138 12.56 -20.73 3.76
C PHE A 138 12.42 -20.51 2.24
N LYS A 139 12.28 -21.60 1.49
CA LYS A 139 11.96 -21.58 0.05
C LYS A 139 10.47 -21.88 -0.15
N SER A 140 9.76 -21.02 -0.89
CA SER A 140 8.35 -21.22 -1.22
C SER A 140 8.16 -22.29 -2.29
N ASP A 141 6.93 -22.79 -2.40
CA ASP A 141 6.52 -23.79 -3.41
C ASP A 141 6.75 -23.28 -4.85
N ASP A 142 6.67 -21.97 -5.07
CA ASP A 142 6.95 -21.29 -6.34
C ASP A 142 8.46 -21.11 -6.61
N GLY A 143 9.33 -21.58 -5.69
CA GLY A 143 10.77 -21.54 -5.80
C GLY A 143 11.44 -20.24 -5.33
N VAL A 144 10.69 -19.29 -4.76
CA VAL A 144 11.23 -18.03 -4.22
C VAL A 144 11.86 -18.27 -2.85
N ASP A 145 13.12 -17.87 -2.67
CA ASP A 145 13.79 -17.91 -1.37
C ASP A 145 13.44 -16.64 -0.56
N HIS A 146 12.80 -16.81 0.60
CA HIS A 146 12.44 -15.73 1.51
C HIS A 146 13.40 -15.67 2.71
N VAL A 147 13.73 -14.46 3.18
CA VAL A 147 14.58 -14.24 4.37
C VAL A 147 13.76 -13.96 5.63
N ALA A 148 14.29 -14.30 6.80
CA ALA A 148 13.60 -14.05 8.07
C ALA A 148 13.37 -12.53 8.28
N GLY A 149 12.15 -12.16 8.65
CA GLY A 149 11.68 -10.77 8.77
C GLY A 149 11.18 -10.13 7.47
N GLU A 150 11.30 -10.80 6.33
CA GLU A 150 10.76 -10.33 5.05
C GLU A 150 9.23 -10.30 5.09
N GLN A 151 8.64 -9.22 4.57
CA GLN A 151 7.20 -9.05 4.42
C GLN A 151 6.78 -8.96 2.95
N TRP A 152 5.66 -9.62 2.62
CA TRP A 152 5.05 -9.57 1.28
C TRP A 152 3.53 -9.66 1.37
N LEU A 153 2.85 -9.45 0.24
CA LEU A 153 1.39 -9.61 0.14
C LEU A 153 1.04 -10.95 -0.52
N PHE A 154 0.02 -11.62 0.00
CA PHE A 154 -0.77 -12.58 -0.78
C PHE A 154 -2.07 -11.89 -1.21
N GLU A 155 -2.15 -11.53 -2.50
CA GLU A 155 -3.26 -10.78 -3.10
C GLU A 155 -4.34 -11.73 -3.65
N GLY A 156 -5.61 -11.38 -3.46
CA GLY A 156 -6.75 -12.12 -4.00
C GLY A 156 -7.11 -11.71 -5.44
N PRO A 157 -7.83 -12.54 -6.21
CA PRO A 157 -8.61 -13.68 -5.73
C PRO A 157 -7.79 -14.96 -5.53
N GLY A 158 -7.88 -15.56 -4.35
CA GLY A 158 -7.10 -16.75 -4.00
C GLY A 158 -7.51 -17.39 -2.67
N VAL A 159 -7.00 -18.59 -2.41
CA VAL A 159 -7.14 -19.28 -1.11
C VAL A 159 -5.76 -19.39 -0.50
N TYR A 160 -5.54 -18.69 0.62
CA TYR A 160 -4.29 -18.78 1.33
C TYR A 160 -4.17 -20.13 2.04
N ARG A 161 -3.00 -20.77 1.88
CA ARG A 161 -2.59 -21.95 2.65
C ARG A 161 -1.53 -21.50 3.66
N PRO A 162 -1.84 -21.51 4.97
CA PRO A 162 -0.85 -21.20 6.01
C PRO A 162 0.34 -22.16 5.96
N ARG A 163 1.54 -21.66 6.30
CA ARG A 163 2.78 -22.42 6.42
C ARG A 163 3.41 -22.14 7.79
N LYS A 164 4.14 -23.09 8.38
CA LYS A 164 4.70 -22.95 9.74
C LYS A 164 5.82 -21.91 9.84
N GLU A 165 6.40 -21.53 8.71
CA GLU A 165 7.45 -20.54 8.55
C GLU A 165 6.90 -19.10 8.40
N VAL A 166 5.58 -18.93 8.28
CA VAL A 166 4.95 -17.67 7.84
C VAL A 166 3.87 -17.20 8.83
N GLU A 167 4.04 -15.99 9.36
CA GLU A 167 3.04 -15.29 10.17
C GLU A 167 2.11 -14.43 9.29
N VAL A 168 0.83 -14.30 9.69
CA VAL A 168 -0.14 -13.41 9.06
C VAL A 168 -0.27 -12.15 9.91
N LEU A 169 0.35 -11.05 9.48
CA LEU A 169 0.41 -9.80 10.25
C LEU A 169 -0.91 -9.01 10.21
N SER A 170 -1.56 -8.91 9.04
CA SER A 170 -2.80 -8.14 8.89
C SER A 170 -3.56 -8.50 7.61
N THR A 171 -4.86 -8.16 7.57
CA THR A 171 -5.64 -8.11 6.33
C THR A 171 -5.56 -6.70 5.75
N ARG A 172 -5.36 -6.57 4.43
CA ARG A 172 -5.38 -5.31 3.69
C ARG A 172 -6.50 -5.31 2.65
N ALA A 173 -7.00 -4.13 2.33
CA ALA A 173 -7.90 -3.89 1.20
C ALA A 173 -7.30 -2.83 0.28
N ALA A 174 -7.57 -2.92 -1.02
CA ALA A 174 -7.12 -1.91 -1.97
C ALA A 174 -7.82 -0.58 -1.70
N GLN A 175 -7.07 0.52 -1.77
CA GLN A 175 -7.64 1.88 -1.73
C GLN A 175 -8.15 2.26 -3.11
N ILE A 176 -9.26 3.02 -3.16
CA ILE A 176 -9.85 3.47 -4.42
C ILE A 176 -9.32 4.85 -4.76
N ILE A 177 -8.56 4.94 -5.86
CA ILE A 177 -8.10 6.19 -6.45
C ILE A 177 -9.18 6.66 -7.42
N TYR A 178 -9.79 7.80 -7.11
CA TYR A 178 -10.82 8.42 -7.94
C TYR A 178 -10.19 9.28 -9.07
N PRO A 179 -10.92 9.58 -10.16
CA PRO A 179 -10.51 10.61 -11.11
C PRO A 179 -10.16 11.91 -10.39
N ASN A 180 -9.14 12.60 -10.87
CA ASN A 180 -8.63 13.85 -10.28
C ASN A 180 -8.15 13.71 -8.81
N SER A 181 -7.71 12.51 -8.41
CA SER A 181 -7.04 12.27 -7.13
C SER A 181 -5.82 11.35 -7.27
N ALA A 182 -4.92 11.36 -6.29
CA ALA A 182 -3.76 10.50 -6.22
C ALA A 182 -3.47 10.08 -4.77
N LEU A 183 -2.86 8.91 -4.58
CA LEU A 183 -2.30 8.52 -3.28
C LEU A 183 -0.87 9.02 -3.16
N LEU A 184 -0.56 9.75 -2.09
CA LEU A 184 0.81 10.02 -1.66
C LEU A 184 1.29 8.82 -0.85
N LEU A 185 2.28 8.11 -1.38
CA LEU A 185 2.89 6.93 -0.76
C LEU A 185 4.26 7.29 -0.19
N ARG A 186 4.66 6.55 0.86
CA ARG A 186 6.01 6.59 1.47
C ARG A 186 6.59 5.19 1.61
N ALA A 187 7.89 5.07 1.38
CA ALA A 187 8.65 3.83 1.59
C ALA A 187 9.03 3.63 3.07
N LEU A 188 8.62 2.50 3.64
CA LEU A 188 8.94 2.05 5.00
C LEU A 188 10.27 1.26 5.07
N ALA A 189 10.86 0.91 3.93
CA ALA A 189 12.14 0.21 3.79
C ALA A 189 12.73 0.50 2.40
N ASP A 190 13.98 0.08 2.16
CA ASP A 190 14.53 0.00 0.81
C ASP A 190 13.91 -1.21 0.09
N PHE A 191 13.21 -1.01 -1.03
CA PHE A 191 12.55 -2.11 -1.76
C PHE A 191 12.45 -1.87 -3.28
N LYS A 192 11.86 -2.84 -3.99
CA LYS A 192 11.50 -2.72 -5.41
C LYS A 192 9.99 -2.83 -5.59
N ASP A 193 9.41 -1.94 -6.38
CA ASP A 193 7.98 -1.96 -6.72
C ASP A 193 7.65 -2.99 -7.82
N LYS A 194 6.38 -3.04 -8.23
CA LYS A 194 5.88 -3.93 -9.30
C LYS A 194 6.38 -3.56 -10.70
N ASP A 195 6.95 -2.37 -10.89
CA ASP A 195 7.54 -1.85 -12.13
C ASP A 195 9.09 -1.98 -12.16
N ASP A 196 9.68 -2.72 -11.21
CA ASP A 196 11.13 -2.86 -10.93
C ASP A 196 11.86 -1.56 -10.50
N ARG A 197 11.12 -0.50 -10.18
CA ARG A 197 11.67 0.75 -9.63
C ARG A 197 12.17 0.49 -8.22
N LYS A 198 13.30 1.10 -7.87
CA LYS A 198 13.86 1.05 -6.52
C LYS A 198 13.36 2.26 -5.74
N HIS A 199 12.79 2.02 -4.56
CA HIS A 199 12.49 3.05 -3.59
C HIS A 199 13.45 2.94 -2.39
N VAL A 200 13.84 4.08 -1.84
CA VAL A 200 14.69 4.19 -0.65
C VAL A 200 13.84 4.53 0.58
N TYR A 201 14.23 4.09 1.77
CA TYR A 201 13.56 4.43 3.02
C TYR A 201 13.25 5.94 3.15
N GLY A 202 11.98 6.27 3.41
CA GLY A 202 11.51 7.64 3.54
C GLY A 202 11.32 8.41 2.22
N GLU A 203 11.52 7.77 1.07
CA GLU A 203 11.12 8.31 -0.23
C GLU A 203 9.59 8.43 -0.31
N GLU A 204 9.10 9.51 -0.94
CA GLU A 204 7.67 9.76 -1.15
C GLU A 204 7.37 9.96 -2.64
N TRP A 205 6.29 9.34 -3.14
CA TRP A 205 5.86 9.41 -4.54
C TRP A 205 4.33 9.38 -4.67
N LEU A 206 3.82 9.69 -5.86
CA LEU A 206 2.37 9.75 -6.15
C LEU A 206 1.93 8.65 -7.10
N VAL A 207 0.82 7.99 -6.76
CA VAL A 207 0.10 7.10 -7.67
C VAL A 207 -1.15 7.81 -8.18
N LYS A 208 -1.12 8.23 -9.45
CA LYS A 208 -2.21 8.93 -10.17
C LYS A 208 -3.16 7.96 -10.92
N SER A 209 -2.93 6.64 -10.83
CA SER A 209 -3.66 5.62 -11.60
C SER A 209 -5.05 5.34 -11.03
N VAL A 210 -6.09 5.88 -11.67
CA VAL A 210 -7.50 5.69 -11.29
C VAL A 210 -7.88 4.21 -11.23
N GLY A 211 -8.46 3.76 -10.12
CA GLY A 211 -8.83 2.35 -9.90
C GLY A 211 -8.59 1.90 -8.46
N ALA A 212 -8.50 0.57 -8.26
CA ALA A 212 -8.17 -0.02 -6.96
C ALA A 212 -6.66 -0.26 -6.87
N TYR A 213 -5.99 0.43 -5.95
CA TYR A 213 -4.55 0.28 -5.70
C TYR A 213 -4.29 -0.55 -4.44
N MET A 214 -3.54 -1.64 -4.57
CA MET A 214 -3.14 -2.49 -3.45
C MET A 214 -1.81 -2.00 -2.87
N VAL A 215 -1.88 -1.34 -1.71
CA VAL A 215 -0.73 -0.79 -0.99
C VAL A 215 0.20 -1.92 -0.55
N GLY A 216 1.41 -1.95 -1.12
CA GLY A 216 2.47 -2.95 -0.95
C GLY A 216 3.01 -3.06 0.48
N ALA A 217 3.71 -4.16 0.79
CA ALA A 217 4.14 -4.48 2.15
C ALA A 217 4.87 -3.32 2.86
N TYR A 218 5.87 -2.74 2.17
CA TYR A 218 6.70 -1.63 2.64
C TYR A 218 6.19 -0.24 2.21
N GLU A 219 4.93 -0.13 1.80
CA GLU A 219 4.29 1.13 1.43
C GLU A 219 3.36 1.63 2.55
N GLU A 220 3.47 2.91 2.86
CA GLU A 220 2.57 3.66 3.75
C GLU A 220 1.78 4.68 2.90
N VAL A 221 0.48 4.82 3.13
CA VAL A 221 -0.30 5.93 2.53
C VAL A 221 -0.25 7.12 3.48
N VAL A 222 0.33 8.22 3.02
CA VAL A 222 0.51 9.45 3.79
C VAL A 222 -0.71 10.36 3.67
N ASP A 223 -1.21 10.55 2.44
CA ASP A 223 -2.37 11.42 2.14
C ASP A 223 -3.04 11.07 0.80
N VAL A 224 -4.22 11.63 0.53
CA VAL A 224 -5.00 11.47 -0.72
C VAL A 224 -5.18 12.83 -1.41
N ILE A 225 -4.17 13.23 -2.19
CA ILE A 225 -4.12 14.54 -2.84
C ILE A 225 -5.22 14.64 -3.92
N GLN A 226 -6.02 15.71 -3.85
CA GLN A 226 -7.01 16.08 -4.88
C GLN A 226 -6.39 17.06 -5.89
N ALA A 227 -6.87 17.03 -7.13
CA ALA A 227 -6.46 18.00 -8.15
C ALA A 227 -7.04 19.40 -7.87
N TYR A 228 -6.27 20.43 -8.19
CA TYR A 228 -6.76 21.80 -8.30
C TYR A 228 -7.40 21.98 -9.68
N HIS A 229 -8.67 22.38 -9.72
CA HIS A 229 -9.37 22.73 -10.96
C HIS A 229 -8.91 24.11 -11.46
N LEU A 230 -8.57 24.18 -12.75
CA LEU A 230 -8.04 25.37 -13.41
C LEU A 230 -9.04 25.85 -14.45
N ASP A 231 -9.47 27.10 -14.36
CA ASP A 231 -10.38 27.74 -15.32
C ASP A 231 -9.88 29.15 -15.73
N GLU A 232 -10.71 29.94 -16.41
CA GLU A 232 -10.37 31.32 -16.79
C GLU A 232 -10.13 32.25 -15.59
N LYS A 233 -10.50 31.83 -14.38
CA LYS A 233 -10.48 32.58 -13.11
C LYS A 233 -9.54 31.98 -12.08
N THR A 234 -9.03 30.76 -12.27
CA THR A 234 -8.07 30.10 -11.37
C THR A 234 -6.81 29.63 -12.11
N ALA A 235 -5.66 30.10 -11.61
CA ALA A 235 -4.34 29.55 -11.94
C ALA A 235 -3.65 29.09 -10.64
N LEU A 236 -2.75 28.11 -10.75
CA LEU A 236 -2.00 27.58 -9.61
C LEU A 236 -0.60 28.18 -9.60
N HIS A 237 -0.22 28.88 -8.53
CA HIS A 237 1.17 29.32 -8.32
C HIS A 237 1.95 28.19 -7.64
N VAL A 238 2.91 27.63 -8.36
CA VAL A 238 3.67 26.45 -7.97
C VAL A 238 5.16 26.77 -7.88
N LYS A 239 5.82 26.16 -6.90
CA LYS A 239 7.25 26.27 -6.63
C LYS A 239 7.92 24.90 -6.62
N ALA A 240 9.10 24.78 -7.20
CA ALA A 240 9.86 23.53 -7.20
C ALA A 240 10.67 23.35 -5.90
N LYS A 241 10.28 22.36 -5.07
CA LYS A 241 11.02 21.95 -3.86
C LYS A 241 12.39 21.35 -4.19
N ARG A 242 12.55 20.72 -5.36
CA ARG A 242 13.84 20.24 -5.88
C ARG A 242 13.91 20.36 -7.40
N THR A 243 15.11 20.22 -7.96
CA THR A 243 15.31 20.26 -9.43
C THR A 243 14.77 18.98 -10.06
N HIS A 244 13.71 19.09 -10.87
CA HIS A 244 13.00 17.95 -11.45
C HIS A 244 12.52 18.25 -12.89
N VAL A 245 11.68 17.40 -13.45
CA VAL A 245 10.92 17.64 -14.69
C VAL A 245 9.44 17.53 -14.32
N ASP A 246 8.65 18.55 -14.63
CA ASP A 246 7.21 18.58 -14.31
C ASP A 246 6.39 17.62 -15.21
N ASP A 247 5.11 17.42 -14.88
CA ASP A 247 4.19 16.56 -15.66
C ASP A 247 4.07 17.01 -17.14
N PHE A 248 4.41 18.27 -17.44
CA PHE A 248 4.40 18.86 -18.79
C PHE A 248 5.72 18.68 -19.56
N GLY A 249 6.71 17.98 -18.96
CA GLY A 249 8.00 17.71 -19.57
C GLY A 249 9.01 18.87 -19.49
N LYS A 250 8.71 19.94 -18.76
CA LYS A 250 9.61 21.10 -18.60
C LYS A 250 10.50 20.91 -17.37
N ARG A 251 11.80 21.10 -17.55
CA ARG A 251 12.78 20.99 -16.46
C ARG A 251 12.71 22.21 -15.54
N ARG A 252 12.41 21.96 -14.26
CA ARG A 252 12.31 22.97 -13.19
C ARG A 252 13.52 22.94 -12.28
N ARG A 253 13.99 24.10 -11.83
CA ARG A 253 15.10 24.22 -10.87
C ARG A 253 14.57 24.36 -9.45
N HIS A 254 15.32 23.88 -8.45
CA HIS A 254 15.00 24.13 -7.03
C HIS A 254 14.77 25.64 -6.78
N GLY A 255 13.61 25.99 -6.24
CA GLY A 255 13.20 27.37 -5.96
C GLY A 255 12.69 28.16 -7.16
N GLU A 256 12.58 27.55 -8.35
CA GLU A 256 11.85 28.13 -9.49
C GLU A 256 10.35 28.20 -9.15
N GLU A 257 9.70 29.28 -9.55
CA GLU A 257 8.27 29.55 -9.37
C GLU A 257 7.60 29.77 -10.73
N TRP A 258 6.39 29.23 -10.92
CA TRP A 258 5.61 29.39 -12.16
C TRP A 258 4.10 29.33 -11.91
N LEU A 259 3.32 29.77 -12.89
CA LEU A 259 1.89 29.50 -12.96
C LEU A 259 1.61 28.25 -13.81
N ILE A 260 0.58 27.49 -13.40
CA ILE A 260 -0.12 26.50 -14.24
C ILE A 260 -1.55 27.01 -14.44
N THR A 261 -2.04 26.97 -15.67
CA THR A 261 -3.31 27.57 -16.09
C THR A 261 -4.21 26.56 -16.81
N HIS A 262 -5.46 26.94 -17.09
CA HIS A 262 -6.39 26.14 -17.90
C HIS A 262 -5.90 25.89 -19.35
N LEU A 263 -4.88 26.64 -19.82
CA LEU A 263 -4.24 26.40 -21.13
C LEU A 263 -3.25 25.23 -21.08
N ASP A 264 -2.77 24.88 -19.88
CA ASP A 264 -1.83 23.79 -19.64
C ASP A 264 -2.59 22.48 -19.28
N ALA A 265 -3.59 22.56 -18.39
CA ALA A 265 -4.48 21.46 -18.02
C ALA A 265 -5.81 21.93 -17.40
N GLU A 266 -6.89 21.16 -17.54
CA GLU A 266 -8.18 21.41 -16.86
C GLU A 266 -8.10 21.23 -15.33
N SER A 267 -7.16 20.41 -14.85
CA SER A 267 -6.83 20.29 -13.44
C SER A 267 -5.40 19.77 -13.25
N HIS A 268 -4.77 20.14 -12.12
CA HIS A 268 -3.41 19.72 -11.78
C HIS A 268 -3.35 19.03 -10.42
N ILE A 269 -2.69 17.87 -10.34
CA ILE A 269 -2.35 17.20 -9.08
C ILE A 269 -0.88 17.51 -8.78
N PRO A 270 -0.57 18.36 -7.78
CA PRO A 270 0.80 18.76 -7.49
C PRO A 270 1.70 17.55 -7.23
N SER A 271 2.88 17.55 -7.83
CA SER A 271 3.92 16.55 -7.61
C SER A 271 4.49 16.63 -6.19
N VAL A 272 5.12 15.55 -5.71
CA VAL A 272 5.87 15.56 -4.43
C VAL A 272 6.94 16.65 -4.44
N ASP A 273 7.50 16.96 -5.61
CA ASP A 273 8.55 17.97 -5.84
C ASP A 273 8.01 19.38 -6.09
N GLU A 274 6.69 19.56 -6.04
CA GLU A 274 5.99 20.82 -6.20
C GLU A 274 5.40 21.30 -4.87
N GLU A 275 5.39 22.60 -4.65
CA GLU A 275 4.77 23.29 -3.52
C GLU A 275 3.74 24.28 -4.08
N VAL A 276 2.47 24.15 -3.70
CA VAL A 276 1.44 25.13 -4.06
C VAL A 276 1.58 26.32 -3.14
N VAL A 277 2.06 27.44 -3.69
CA VAL A 277 2.25 28.69 -2.95
C VAL A 277 0.91 29.39 -2.73
N GLN A 278 0.07 29.43 -3.76
CA GLN A 278 -1.28 30.03 -3.72
C GLN A 278 -2.10 29.63 -4.95
N VAL A 279 -3.43 29.76 -4.86
CA VAL A 279 -4.32 29.83 -6.04
C VAL A 279 -4.50 31.30 -6.39
N VAL A 280 -4.30 31.65 -7.67
CA VAL A 280 -4.27 33.03 -8.18
C VAL A 280 -5.48 33.28 -9.07
N SER A 281 -6.12 34.44 -8.89
CA SER A 281 -7.16 34.95 -9.79
C SER A 281 -6.58 35.94 -10.82
N PRO A 282 -7.18 36.07 -12.01
CA PRO A 282 -6.69 36.99 -13.03
C PRO A 282 -6.95 38.44 -12.62
N ILE A 283 -6.04 39.33 -13.04
CA ILE A 283 -6.28 40.75 -13.17
C ILE A 283 -7.22 40.95 -14.36
N VAL A 284 -8.41 41.50 -14.10
CA VAL A 284 -9.42 41.79 -15.12
C VAL A 284 -9.51 43.30 -15.32
N LEU A 285 -9.08 43.76 -16.49
CA LEU A 285 -9.23 45.13 -16.94
C LEU A 285 -10.52 45.25 -17.77
N SER A 286 -11.32 46.27 -17.47
CA SER A 286 -12.42 46.76 -18.32
C SER A 286 -11.90 47.76 -19.36
N SER A 287 -12.69 48.01 -20.39
CA SER A 287 -12.40 48.97 -21.49
C SER A 287 -11.92 50.36 -21.02
N ASN A 288 -12.48 50.88 -19.92
CA ASN A 288 -12.13 52.18 -19.33
C ASN A 288 -11.03 52.11 -18.26
N THR A 289 -10.28 51.01 -18.17
CA THR A 289 -9.23 50.81 -17.14
C THR A 289 -7.87 50.44 -17.74
N TYR A 290 -6.83 50.69 -16.95
CA TYR A 290 -5.45 50.32 -17.23
C TYR A 290 -4.71 49.94 -15.94
N CYS A 291 -3.59 49.25 -16.06
CA CYS A 291 -2.63 49.07 -14.98
C CYS A 291 -1.19 49.18 -15.51
N VAL A 292 -0.24 49.36 -14.60
CA VAL A 292 1.19 49.37 -14.92
C VAL A 292 1.82 48.15 -14.26
N LEU A 293 2.26 47.21 -15.10
CA LEU A 293 2.93 45.99 -14.70
C LEU A 293 4.42 46.26 -14.49
N CYS A 294 4.95 45.94 -13.31
CA CYS A 294 6.37 46.06 -12.95
C CYS A 294 7.10 44.72 -13.13
N ASP A 295 8.38 44.83 -13.46
CA ASP A 295 9.35 43.75 -13.65
C ASP A 295 8.89 42.59 -14.57
N PRO A 296 8.24 42.90 -15.72
CA PRO A 296 7.50 41.94 -16.52
C PRO A 296 8.35 40.78 -17.03
N VAL A 297 7.84 39.57 -16.85
CA VAL A 297 8.52 38.31 -17.17
C VAL A 297 8.63 38.14 -18.69
N ASP A 298 9.70 37.49 -19.16
CA ASP A 298 9.88 37.13 -20.57
C ASP A 298 9.42 35.69 -20.88
N ASP A 299 9.40 35.34 -22.17
CA ASP A 299 8.97 34.01 -22.65
C ASP A 299 9.85 32.84 -22.12
N LYS A 300 10.95 33.15 -21.41
CA LYS A 300 11.87 32.21 -20.78
C LYS A 300 11.69 32.12 -19.27
N GLY A 301 10.76 32.89 -18.68
CA GLY A 301 10.52 32.95 -17.25
C GLY A 301 11.45 33.90 -16.48
N VAL A 302 12.07 34.89 -17.13
CA VAL A 302 13.01 35.83 -16.49
C VAL A 302 12.34 37.21 -16.28
N PRO A 303 12.20 37.69 -15.03
CA PRO A 303 11.72 39.04 -14.74
C PRO A 303 12.63 40.14 -15.29
N LYS A 304 12.05 41.15 -15.97
CA LYS A 304 12.80 42.30 -16.50
C LYS A 304 12.89 43.41 -15.46
N ILE A 305 13.72 43.19 -14.44
CA ILE A 305 13.89 44.09 -13.28
C ILE A 305 14.10 45.55 -13.71
N GLY A 306 13.32 46.46 -13.13
CA GLY A 306 13.33 47.89 -13.41
C GLY A 306 12.56 48.31 -14.67
N LYS A 307 11.81 47.41 -15.32
CA LYS A 307 10.93 47.75 -16.45
C LYS A 307 9.47 47.81 -16.04
N LYS A 308 8.74 48.70 -16.70
CA LYS A 308 7.30 48.91 -16.53
C LYS A 308 6.60 48.77 -17.89
N VAL A 309 5.45 48.11 -17.91
CA VAL A 309 4.61 47.93 -19.09
C VAL A 309 3.19 48.40 -18.80
N LEU A 310 2.68 49.31 -19.65
CA LEU A 310 1.29 49.74 -19.62
C LEU A 310 0.41 48.67 -20.25
N ILE A 311 -0.61 48.22 -19.50
CA ILE A 311 -1.66 47.32 -20.01
C ILE A 311 -2.98 48.07 -19.88
N GLN A 312 -3.73 48.19 -20.97
CA GLN A 312 -4.96 49.01 -21.06
C GLN A 312 -6.02 48.34 -21.92
N GLY A 313 -7.28 48.68 -21.68
CA GLY A 313 -8.42 48.13 -22.41
C GLY A 313 -8.90 46.79 -21.84
N GLU A 314 -9.90 46.20 -22.48
CA GLU A 314 -10.55 44.98 -22.01
C GLU A 314 -9.63 43.76 -22.14
N LYS A 315 -9.17 43.23 -20.99
CA LYS A 315 -8.24 42.09 -20.93
C LYS A 315 -8.25 41.40 -19.57
N ALA A 316 -8.29 40.07 -19.57
CA ALA A 316 -7.95 39.25 -18.41
C ALA A 316 -6.52 38.67 -18.56
N PHE A 317 -5.73 38.66 -17.49
CA PHE A 317 -4.42 38.02 -17.43
C PHE A 317 -4.00 37.70 -15.99
N PHE A 318 -3.15 36.70 -15.78
CA PHE A 318 -2.57 36.41 -14.47
C PHE A 318 -1.22 37.14 -14.31
N LEU A 319 -0.84 37.52 -13.09
CA LEU A 319 0.49 38.05 -12.77
C LEU A 319 1.48 36.90 -12.63
N MET A 320 2.57 36.92 -13.38
CA MET A 320 3.63 35.92 -13.27
C MET A 320 4.40 36.06 -11.95
N PRO A 321 5.06 35.01 -11.44
CA PRO A 321 5.85 35.10 -10.21
C PRO A 321 6.97 36.13 -10.33
N GLY A 322 7.00 37.07 -9.38
CA GLY A 322 7.89 38.23 -9.39
C GLY A 322 7.30 39.51 -10.00
N GLU A 323 6.18 39.43 -10.72
CA GLU A 323 5.48 40.62 -11.23
C GLU A 323 4.61 41.27 -10.15
N CYS A 324 4.43 42.59 -10.25
CA CYS A 324 3.47 43.33 -9.41
C CYS A 324 2.84 44.50 -10.18
N LEU A 325 1.72 45.02 -9.66
CA LEU A 325 1.11 46.24 -10.19
C LEU A 325 1.64 47.46 -9.42
N ASP A 326 2.15 48.45 -10.14
CA ASP A 326 2.81 49.65 -9.60
C ASP A 326 1.95 50.43 -8.59
N ASP A 327 0.66 50.57 -8.93
CA ASP A 327 -0.36 51.25 -8.14
C ASP A 327 -1.76 50.76 -8.58
N GLY A 328 -1.93 49.43 -8.53
CA GLY A 328 -3.19 48.73 -8.79
C GLY A 328 -3.76 48.86 -10.21
N ILE A 329 -5.10 48.77 -10.29
CA ILE A 329 -5.91 49.04 -11.49
C ILE A 329 -6.44 50.46 -11.39
N LYS A 330 -6.28 51.24 -12.47
CA LYS A 330 -6.67 52.65 -12.58
C LYS A 330 -7.70 52.87 -13.68
N ASN A 331 -8.52 53.91 -13.52
CA ASN A 331 -9.41 54.37 -14.58
C ASN A 331 -8.62 55.20 -15.59
N VAL A 332 -8.90 55.01 -16.89
CA VAL A 332 -8.36 55.84 -17.97
C VAL A 332 -8.87 57.28 -17.83
N TYR A 333 -8.01 58.26 -18.10
CA TYR A 333 -8.38 59.68 -18.11
C TYR A 333 -9.34 59.99 -19.28
N VAL A 334 -10.64 59.99 -19.00
CA VAL A 334 -11.67 60.51 -19.91
C VAL A 334 -11.75 62.02 -19.72
N LEU A 335 -11.54 62.79 -20.79
CA LEU A 335 -11.50 64.25 -20.76
C LEU A 335 -12.66 64.85 -21.57
N GLY A 336 -13.42 65.75 -20.95
CA GLY A 336 -14.41 66.57 -21.62
C GLY A 336 -13.79 67.69 -22.48
N GLN A 337 -14.62 68.36 -23.29
CA GLN A 337 -14.17 69.40 -24.24
C GLN A 337 -13.43 70.59 -23.59
N ASN A 338 -13.62 70.82 -22.29
CA ASN A 338 -13.03 71.91 -21.52
C ASN A 338 -11.95 71.43 -20.52
N GLU A 339 -11.54 70.16 -20.61
CA GLU A 339 -10.62 69.52 -19.67
C GLU A 339 -9.26 69.23 -20.32
N GLY A 340 -8.22 69.14 -19.49
CA GLY A 340 -6.85 68.89 -19.94
C GLY A 340 -5.94 68.52 -18.77
N ILE A 341 -4.87 67.80 -19.08
CA ILE A 341 -3.93 67.20 -18.12
C ILE A 341 -2.49 67.53 -18.56
N ILE A 342 -1.55 67.70 -17.62
CA ILE A 342 -0.31 68.48 -17.88
C ILE A 342 0.96 67.60 -17.97
N LEU A 343 1.78 67.89 -18.98
CA LEU A 343 2.87 67.09 -19.55
C LEU A 343 4.35 67.41 -19.01
N ARG A 344 5.23 66.52 -18.45
CA ARG A 344 6.71 66.66 -18.10
C ARG A 344 7.54 65.33 -18.21
N ALA A 345 8.49 65.15 -19.15
CA ALA A 345 9.01 63.81 -19.48
C ALA A 345 9.82 63.14 -18.35
N MET A 346 9.76 61.81 -18.24
CA MET A 346 10.68 61.02 -17.40
C MET A 346 11.80 60.36 -18.23
N GLU A 347 11.50 59.92 -19.46
CA GLU A 347 12.45 59.30 -20.39
C GLU A 347 12.30 59.91 -21.81
N SER A 348 13.19 59.54 -22.73
CA SER A 348 13.15 59.94 -24.14
C SER A 348 11.97 59.29 -24.87
N PHE A 349 10.84 60.00 -24.92
CA PHE A 349 9.59 59.55 -25.52
C PHE A 349 9.25 60.27 -26.83
N GLN A 350 8.58 59.59 -27.75
CA GLN A 350 8.00 60.15 -28.98
C GLN A 350 6.48 59.91 -28.98
N ASP A 351 5.75 61.01 -29.08
CA ASP A 351 4.28 61.04 -29.01
C ASP A 351 3.66 61.00 -30.42
N GLY A 352 3.07 59.85 -30.77
CA GLY A 352 2.41 59.63 -32.05
C GLY A 352 3.34 59.59 -33.27
N ASN A 353 2.74 59.48 -34.46
CA ASN A 353 3.46 59.26 -35.72
C ASN A 353 4.05 60.54 -36.33
N THR A 354 4.43 61.50 -35.48
CA THR A 354 5.06 62.79 -35.82
C THR A 354 6.47 62.85 -35.27
N VAL A 355 7.45 63.16 -36.13
CA VAL A 355 8.85 63.35 -35.70
C VAL A 355 8.97 64.70 -35.01
N GLY A 356 8.78 64.70 -33.69
CA GLY A 356 8.88 65.88 -32.82
C GLY A 356 9.49 65.49 -31.48
N LEU A 357 10.70 65.96 -31.22
CA LEU A 357 11.46 65.64 -30.00
C LEU A 357 10.77 66.18 -28.74
N SER A 358 10.84 65.39 -27.67
CA SER A 358 10.53 65.76 -26.27
C SER A 358 9.05 65.91 -25.91
N ARG A 359 8.42 64.84 -25.37
CA ARG A 359 7.15 64.95 -24.62
C ARG A 359 7.08 64.10 -23.33
N PHE A 360 7.20 64.79 -22.20
CA PHE A 360 6.13 65.05 -21.23
C PHE A 360 5.32 63.89 -20.51
N PHE A 361 5.24 63.77 -19.13
CA PHE A 361 4.05 63.81 -18.18
C PHE A 361 4.26 64.08 -16.63
N ILE A 362 3.46 64.99 -16.00
CA ILE A 362 3.65 65.60 -14.65
C ILE A 362 3.24 64.71 -13.45
N LEU A 363 3.61 65.17 -12.23
CA LEU A 363 3.07 64.82 -10.89
C LEU A 363 1.56 64.51 -10.87
#